data_AF-D0MUM8-F1
#
_entry.id   AF-D0MUM8-F1
#
_cell.length_a   1.000
_cell.length_b   1.000
_cell.length_c   1.000
_cell.angle_alpha   90.00
_cell.angle_beta   90.00
_cell.angle_gamma   90.00
#
_symmetry.space_group_name_H-M   'P 1'
#
loop_
_entity.id
_entity.type
_entity.pdbx_description
1 polymer ?
#
loop_
_entity_poly.entity_id
_entity_poly.type
_entity_poly.pdbx_seq_one_letter_code
_entity_poly.pdbx_strand_id
1 'polypeptide(L)'
;MKIYVAVAVSALALSTANAASDREVSFSLKKISNFDNYHTKPVRVIQARVQSDAPVWNATTKTFGSKFYDTAEEQLRGALDTVNTASVEGALMYVQAEGINYNTRSEEDRCWRKNGMQYVVFYEIVFAQTNETVAEYESEYGPMLPMDGGQCTPIAGTSAFSKECVSLNGNASVPNLGPFIGGESKETDARAPYPHCWWYSFPNNCPLQKWANKTEDCRDSSRQGLCDMDTLPDGISCTYNYRVLGYVPIDDVFCEAGGVEFQASEAGVWNASITFWKNPQNTTANAARTEKLLSTYANLLKTNTSSQIESADCDSEFGCKRQHYGQMCTLCSSTATGCVPPPENFTFPTLQKAAVLSADATTGSTASSSILAAGAALVSFAFSVLLA
;
A
#
# COMPACT_ATOMS: atom_id res chain seq x y z
N MET A 1 -70.22 1.89 -7.34
CA MET A 1 -69.87 1.76 -5.90
C MET A 1 -68.93 0.57 -5.75
N LYS A 2 -67.62 0.83 -5.75
CA LYS A 2 -66.58 -0.06 -5.23
C LYS A 2 -65.55 0.85 -4.57
N ILE A 3 -65.50 0.75 -3.25
CA ILE A 3 -64.65 1.49 -2.34
C ILE A 3 -63.27 0.83 -2.40
N TYR A 4 -62.23 1.61 -2.66
CA TYR A 4 -60.85 1.18 -2.41
C TYR A 4 -60.28 2.06 -1.30
N VAL A 5 -60.04 1.40 -0.17
CA VAL A 5 -59.50 1.93 1.07
C VAL A 5 -58.03 2.25 0.85
N ALA A 6 -57.61 3.49 1.12
CA ALA A 6 -56.21 3.86 1.18
C ALA A 6 -55.58 3.22 2.43
N VAL A 7 -54.69 2.25 2.23
CA VAL A 7 -53.81 1.78 3.30
C VAL A 7 -52.66 2.78 3.41
N ALA A 8 -52.73 3.63 4.43
CA ALA A 8 -51.62 4.49 4.83
C ALA A 8 -50.51 3.60 5.41
N VAL A 9 -49.51 3.27 4.59
CA VAL A 9 -48.24 2.76 5.10
C VAL A 9 -47.50 3.97 5.66
N SER A 10 -47.52 4.11 6.99
CA SER A 10 -46.72 5.10 7.69
C SER A 10 -45.25 4.80 7.42
N ALA A 11 -44.63 5.62 6.57
CA ALA A 11 -43.18 5.66 6.47
C ALA A 11 -42.66 6.22 7.81
N LEU A 12 -42.16 5.33 8.66
CA LEU A 12 -41.37 5.70 9.82
C LEU A 12 -40.22 6.59 9.33
N ALA A 13 -40.32 7.88 9.67
CA ALA A 13 -39.22 8.81 9.56
C ALA A 13 -38.09 8.32 10.48
N LEU A 14 -37.03 7.76 9.87
CA LEU A 14 -35.75 7.56 10.54
C LEU A 14 -35.06 8.92 10.64
N SER A 15 -35.37 9.63 11.73
CA SER A 15 -34.51 10.69 12.25
C SER A 15 -33.44 10.07 13.14
N THR A 16 -32.21 9.99 12.65
CA THR A 16 -31.00 9.95 13.49
C THR A 16 -29.89 10.63 12.67
N ALA A 17 -29.66 11.91 12.92
CA ALA A 17 -28.66 12.39 13.87
C ALA A 17 -27.23 12.35 13.29
N ASN A 18 -26.65 13.55 13.30
CA ASN A 18 -25.32 13.96 12.88
C ASN A 18 -24.16 13.05 13.29
N ALA A 19 -23.04 13.32 12.62
CA ALA A 19 -21.69 12.83 12.82
C ALA A 19 -21.42 11.48 12.12
N ALA A 20 -20.96 11.58 10.87
CA ALA A 20 -19.85 10.74 10.43
C ALA A 20 -18.67 11.03 11.36
N SER A 21 -18.71 10.46 12.57
CA SER A 21 -17.56 10.31 13.43
C SER A 21 -16.52 9.58 12.61
N ASP A 22 -15.31 10.13 12.58
CA ASP A 22 -14.07 9.42 12.28
C ASP A 22 -14.25 7.94 12.66
N ARG A 23 -14.47 7.09 11.65
CA ARG A 23 -14.49 5.65 11.88
C ARG A 23 -13.02 5.31 12.02
N GLU A 24 -12.55 5.40 13.27
CA GLU A 24 -11.17 5.28 13.69
C GLU A 24 -10.43 4.22 12.87
N VAL A 25 -9.23 4.57 12.44
CA VAL A 25 -8.23 3.61 11.99
C VAL A 25 -8.26 2.44 12.97
N SER A 26 -8.52 1.23 12.48
CA SER A 26 -8.81 0.07 13.32
C SER A 26 -7.62 -0.42 14.14
N PHE A 27 -6.45 0.20 13.96
CA PHE A 27 -5.29 0.10 14.81
C PHE A 27 -4.90 1.51 15.26
N SER A 28 -4.84 1.74 16.57
CA SER A 28 -4.75 3.06 17.19
C SER A 28 -3.42 3.77 16.90
N LEU A 29 -3.33 4.43 15.75
CA LEU A 29 -2.15 5.20 15.34
C LEU A 29 -2.12 6.60 16.00
N LYS A 30 -0.95 6.99 16.46
CA LYS A 30 -0.65 8.29 17.08
C LYS A 30 -0.54 9.36 16.01
N LYS A 31 -1.31 10.43 16.17
CA LYS A 31 -1.25 11.61 15.27
C LYS A 31 0.06 12.37 15.49
N ILE A 32 0.68 12.81 14.40
CA ILE A 32 1.78 13.77 14.43
C ILE A 32 1.18 15.18 14.54
N SER A 33 1.78 16.03 15.38
CA SER A 33 1.35 17.42 15.53
C SER A 33 1.99 18.26 14.43
N ASN A 34 1.17 18.81 13.54
CA ASN A 34 1.59 19.69 12.46
C ASN A 34 1.06 21.12 12.65
N PHE A 35 1.83 22.11 12.22
CA PHE A 35 1.55 23.55 12.41
C PHE A 35 1.26 24.32 11.12
N ASP A 36 1.19 23.63 9.99
CA ASP A 36 0.97 24.25 8.69
C ASP A 36 -0.54 24.41 8.39
N ASN A 37 -0.84 24.91 7.19
CA ASN A 37 -2.21 25.25 6.80
C ASN A 37 -3.02 24.09 6.22
N TYR A 38 -2.39 23.06 5.64
CA TYR A 38 -3.12 21.96 5.00
C TYR A 38 -2.28 20.71 4.82
N HIS A 39 -2.88 19.57 5.17
CA HIS A 39 -2.38 18.25 4.84
C HIS A 39 -3.46 17.38 4.24
N THR A 40 -3.03 16.45 3.38
CA THR A 40 -3.91 15.39 2.92
C THR A 40 -4.38 14.59 4.13
N LYS A 41 -5.70 14.36 4.19
CA LYS A 41 -6.25 13.53 5.25
C LYS A 41 -5.80 12.09 5.02
N PRO A 42 -5.40 11.36 6.07
CA PRO A 42 -5.05 9.96 5.92
C PRO A 42 -6.20 9.15 5.34
N VAL A 43 -5.92 8.45 4.26
CA VAL A 43 -6.83 7.55 3.54
C VAL A 43 -6.52 6.13 3.96
N ARG A 44 -7.57 5.35 4.23
CA ARG A 44 -7.47 3.96 4.63
C ARG A 44 -7.88 3.05 3.48
N VAL A 45 -7.08 2.03 3.19
CA VAL A 45 -7.30 1.05 2.13
C VAL A 45 -7.02 -0.36 2.62
N ILE A 46 -7.63 -1.35 1.95
CA ILE A 46 -7.29 -2.77 2.13
C ILE A 46 -6.66 -3.26 0.83
N GLN A 47 -5.45 -3.77 0.93
CA GLN A 47 -4.67 -4.23 -0.21
C GLN A 47 -4.09 -5.61 0.08
N ALA A 48 -3.61 -6.26 -0.97
CA ALA A 48 -3.01 -7.56 -0.90
C ALA A 48 -1.61 -7.56 -1.52
N ARG A 49 -0.76 -8.46 -1.04
CA ARG A 49 0.57 -8.69 -1.59
C ARG A 49 0.83 -10.18 -1.69
N VAL A 50 1.37 -10.61 -2.83
CA VAL A 50 1.75 -12.01 -3.02
C VAL A 50 3.19 -12.20 -2.56
N GLN A 51 3.42 -13.14 -1.65
CA GLN A 51 4.70 -13.34 -0.97
C GLN A 51 5.11 -14.80 -0.98
N SER A 52 6.41 -15.04 -0.86
CA SER A 52 6.99 -16.38 -0.72
C SER A 52 7.05 -16.86 0.71
N ASP A 53 6.72 -15.99 1.65
CA ASP A 53 6.75 -16.26 3.06
C ASP A 53 5.48 -15.79 3.76
N ALA A 54 5.11 -16.53 4.81
CA ALA A 54 4.05 -16.15 5.70
C ALA A 54 4.58 -15.08 6.68
N PRO A 55 3.82 -14.00 6.92
CA PRO A 55 4.07 -13.09 8.04
C PRO A 55 4.09 -13.85 9.37
N VAL A 56 4.97 -13.43 10.28
CA VAL A 56 5.12 -14.02 11.61
C VAL A 56 4.42 -13.17 12.67
N TRP A 57 3.71 -13.82 13.59
CA TRP A 57 3.04 -13.13 14.69
C TRP A 57 4.06 -12.73 15.75
N ASN A 58 4.09 -11.44 16.07
CA ASN A 58 4.85 -10.89 17.17
C ASN A 58 3.94 -10.73 18.39
N ALA A 59 4.13 -11.57 19.41
CA ALA A 59 3.29 -11.58 20.60
C ALA A 59 3.41 -10.31 21.46
N THR A 60 4.54 -9.60 21.35
CA THR A 60 4.80 -8.37 22.12
C THR A 60 4.02 -7.20 21.55
N THR A 61 4.12 -6.98 20.23
CA THR A 61 3.41 -5.89 19.54
C THR A 61 1.99 -6.26 19.15
N LYS A 62 1.62 -7.55 19.22
CA LYS A 62 0.34 -8.10 18.76
C LYS A 62 0.08 -7.76 17.29
N THR A 63 1.13 -7.87 16.48
CA THR A 63 1.08 -7.59 15.04
C THR A 63 1.83 -8.67 14.27
N PHE A 64 1.49 -8.81 13.00
CA PHE A 64 2.29 -9.59 12.06
C PHE A 64 3.39 -8.73 11.45
N GLY A 65 4.55 -9.34 11.22
CA GLY A 65 5.66 -8.70 10.52
C GLY A 65 6.45 -9.69 9.66
N SER A 66 7.50 -9.20 9.01
CA SER A 66 8.37 -10.02 8.17
C SER A 66 9.12 -11.08 8.96
N LYS A 67 9.26 -12.29 8.42
CA LYS A 67 10.03 -13.37 9.10
C LYS A 67 11.55 -13.20 9.05
N PHE A 68 12.04 -12.26 8.26
CA PHE A 68 13.47 -12.10 7.97
C PHE A 68 14.21 -11.23 8.99
N TYR A 69 13.49 -10.73 10.00
CA TYR A 69 14.01 -9.81 11.01
C TYR A 69 13.55 -10.21 12.41
N ASP A 70 14.32 -9.78 13.40
CA ASP A 70 14.12 -10.19 14.80
C ASP A 70 13.42 -9.11 15.63
N THR A 71 13.62 -7.83 15.31
CA THR A 71 13.01 -6.70 16.03
C THR A 71 11.68 -6.31 15.41
N ALA A 72 10.72 -5.83 16.21
CA ALA A 72 9.39 -5.48 15.69
C ALA A 72 9.44 -4.35 14.65
N GLU A 73 10.36 -3.39 14.85
CA GLU A 73 10.62 -2.27 13.96
C GLU A 73 11.12 -2.75 12.59
N GLU A 74 12.09 -3.66 12.57
CA GLU A 74 12.62 -4.23 11.33
C GLU A 74 11.62 -5.18 10.67
N GLN A 75 10.84 -5.93 11.45
CA GLN A 75 9.76 -6.77 10.96
C GLN A 75 8.66 -5.94 10.28
N LEU A 76 8.29 -4.79 10.85
CA LEU A 76 7.40 -3.81 10.20
C LEU A 76 8.05 -3.24 8.94
N ARG A 77 9.31 -2.82 9.01
CA ARG A 77 10.00 -2.25 7.85
C ARG A 77 10.04 -3.24 6.69
N GLY A 78 10.52 -4.45 6.94
CA GLY A 78 10.77 -5.48 5.95
C GLY A 78 9.55 -5.88 5.12
N ALA A 79 8.33 -5.82 5.67
CA ALA A 79 7.15 -6.28 4.93
C ALA A 79 6.68 -5.30 3.85
N LEU A 80 6.93 -3.98 3.98
CA LEU A 80 6.61 -2.96 2.96
C LEU A 80 7.77 -1.98 2.65
N ASP A 81 9.04 -2.40 2.68
CA ASP A 81 10.19 -1.52 2.37
C ASP A 81 10.41 -1.33 0.86
N THR A 82 9.74 -0.34 0.25
CA THR A 82 9.79 -0.05 -1.20
C THR A 82 9.30 -1.24 -2.03
N VAL A 83 7.98 -1.41 -2.04
CA VAL A 83 7.34 -2.56 -2.68
C VAL A 83 6.05 -2.19 -3.39
N ASN A 84 5.61 -3.08 -4.29
CA ASN A 84 4.26 -3.03 -4.82
C ASN A 84 3.28 -3.88 -4.01
N THR A 85 2.05 -3.41 -3.94
CA THR A 85 0.86 -4.13 -3.48
C THR A 85 -0.19 -4.06 -4.59
N ALA A 86 -1.32 -4.71 -4.40
CA ALA A 86 -2.42 -4.69 -5.34
C ALA A 86 -3.77 -4.67 -4.61
N SER A 87 -4.86 -4.43 -5.34
CA SER A 87 -6.17 -4.91 -4.90
C SER A 87 -6.15 -6.44 -4.77
N VAL A 88 -7.16 -7.02 -4.11
CA VAL A 88 -7.24 -8.49 -3.96
C VAL A 88 -7.32 -9.16 -5.34
N GLU A 89 -8.06 -8.52 -6.24
CA GLU A 89 -8.18 -8.85 -7.65
C GLU A 89 -6.84 -8.73 -8.37
N GLY A 90 -6.11 -7.64 -8.13
CA GLY A 90 -4.79 -7.43 -8.71
C GLY A 90 -3.72 -8.40 -8.20
N ALA A 91 -3.84 -8.90 -6.97
CA ALA A 91 -2.97 -9.94 -6.44
C ALA A 91 -3.19 -11.27 -7.19
N LEU A 92 -4.44 -11.65 -7.45
CA LEU A 92 -4.75 -12.85 -8.26
C LEU A 92 -4.34 -12.69 -9.72
N MET A 93 -4.53 -11.50 -10.30
CA MET A 93 -4.01 -11.18 -11.62
C MET A 93 -2.49 -11.37 -11.66
N TYR A 94 -1.76 -10.85 -10.67
CA TYR A 94 -0.30 -11.01 -10.59
C TYR A 94 0.12 -12.48 -10.47
N VAL A 95 -0.54 -13.26 -9.60
CA VAL A 95 -0.32 -14.71 -9.53
C VAL A 95 -0.50 -15.32 -10.92
N GLN A 96 -1.67 -15.11 -11.53
CA GLN A 96 -2.06 -15.76 -12.78
C GLN A 96 -1.19 -15.35 -13.98
N ALA A 97 -1.12 -14.06 -14.26
CA ALA A 97 -0.57 -13.53 -15.50
C ALA A 97 0.96 -13.43 -15.49
N GLU A 98 1.58 -13.30 -14.31
CA GLU A 98 3.03 -13.13 -14.17
C GLU A 98 3.70 -14.18 -13.27
N GLY A 99 2.98 -14.68 -12.27
CA GLY A 99 3.51 -15.61 -11.29
C GLY A 99 3.64 -17.04 -11.81
N ILE A 100 2.59 -17.53 -12.47
CA ILE A 100 2.44 -18.94 -12.87
C ILE A 100 2.29 -19.14 -14.39
N ASN A 101 2.16 -18.07 -15.19
CA ASN A 101 1.98 -18.23 -16.63
C ASN A 101 3.22 -18.86 -17.27
N TYR A 102 3.07 -20.10 -17.70
CA TYR A 102 4.14 -20.92 -18.26
C TYR A 102 4.93 -20.22 -19.38
N ASN A 103 4.25 -19.46 -20.24
CA ASN A 103 4.88 -18.82 -21.40
C ASN A 103 5.71 -17.58 -21.05
N THR A 104 5.54 -16.98 -19.88
CA THR A 104 6.30 -15.79 -19.43
C THR A 104 7.47 -16.17 -18.52
N ARG A 105 7.76 -17.47 -18.38
CA ARG A 105 8.79 -18.04 -17.49
C ARG A 105 9.85 -18.76 -18.33
N SER A 106 11.12 -18.68 -17.92
CA SER A 106 12.20 -19.42 -18.57
C SER A 106 12.05 -20.93 -18.35
N GLU A 107 12.72 -21.75 -19.16
CA GLU A 107 12.56 -23.20 -19.12
C GLU A 107 12.87 -23.78 -17.73
N GLU A 108 13.90 -23.24 -17.08
CA GLU A 108 14.38 -23.65 -15.75
C GLU A 108 13.39 -23.27 -14.63
N ASP A 109 12.58 -22.23 -14.88
CA ASP A 109 11.76 -21.53 -13.89
C ASP A 109 10.27 -21.92 -13.96
N ARG A 110 9.86 -22.72 -14.95
CA ARG A 110 8.45 -23.08 -15.20
C ARG A 110 7.86 -24.06 -14.20
N CYS A 111 8.68 -24.80 -13.47
CA CYS A 111 8.22 -25.75 -12.46
C CYS A 111 7.99 -25.11 -11.08
N TRP A 112 8.26 -23.82 -10.94
CA TRP A 112 8.10 -23.08 -9.68
C TRP A 112 7.37 -21.76 -9.93
N ARG A 113 6.51 -21.36 -9.00
CA ARG A 113 5.90 -20.02 -9.06
C ARG A 113 7.00 -18.97 -8.96
N LYS A 114 6.92 -17.91 -9.77
CA LYS A 114 7.87 -16.79 -9.76
C LYS A 114 8.15 -16.34 -8.33
N ASN A 115 9.41 -16.09 -7.99
CA ASN A 115 9.85 -15.67 -6.65
C ASN A 115 9.43 -16.61 -5.49
N GLY A 116 8.97 -17.83 -5.77
CA GLY A 116 8.48 -18.76 -4.76
C GLY A 116 7.14 -18.35 -4.13
N MET A 117 6.25 -17.67 -4.87
CA MET A 117 4.94 -17.26 -4.37
C MET A 117 4.18 -18.40 -3.68
N GLN A 118 3.74 -18.14 -2.45
CA GLN A 118 3.05 -19.11 -1.61
C GLN A 118 1.83 -18.51 -0.91
N TYR A 119 1.83 -17.21 -0.63
CA TYR A 119 0.81 -16.58 0.21
C TYR A 119 0.25 -15.32 -0.45
N VAL A 120 -1.05 -15.11 -0.30
CA VAL A 120 -1.67 -13.79 -0.48
C VAL A 120 -1.84 -13.18 0.91
N VAL A 121 -1.07 -12.13 1.19
CA VAL A 121 -1.06 -11.42 2.47
C VAL A 121 -1.93 -10.17 2.36
N PHE A 122 -2.85 -9.99 3.30
CA PHE A 122 -3.79 -8.87 3.35
C PHE A 122 -3.28 -7.80 4.31
N TYR A 123 -3.33 -6.57 3.85
CA TYR A 123 -2.86 -5.38 4.54
C TYR A 123 -4.02 -4.41 4.74
N GLU A 124 -4.15 -3.88 5.94
CA GLU A 124 -4.82 -2.61 6.16
C GLU A 124 -3.76 -1.53 6.15
N ILE A 125 -3.86 -0.62 5.18
CA ILE A 125 -2.90 0.45 4.97
C ILE A 125 -3.60 1.77 5.20
N VAL A 126 -2.90 2.69 5.84
CA VAL A 126 -3.28 4.10 5.91
C VAL A 126 -2.18 4.89 5.22
N PHE A 127 -2.55 5.85 4.36
CA PHE A 127 -1.58 6.70 3.68
C PHE A 127 -2.05 8.15 3.60
N ALA A 128 -1.10 9.07 3.53
CA ALA A 128 -1.32 10.48 3.28
C ALA A 128 -0.28 10.92 2.24
N GLN A 129 -0.73 11.48 1.12
CA GLN A 129 0.19 11.99 0.11
C GLN A 129 0.86 13.27 0.59
N THR A 130 2.06 13.53 0.08
CA THR A 130 2.70 14.82 0.23
C THR A 130 1.91 15.89 -0.53
N ASN A 131 1.95 17.14 -0.06
CA ASN A 131 1.31 18.24 -0.76
C ASN A 131 1.94 18.46 -2.14
N GLU A 132 3.24 18.25 -2.27
CA GLU A 132 3.97 18.34 -3.52
C GLU A 132 3.45 17.35 -4.57
N THR A 133 3.14 16.12 -4.14
CA THR A 133 2.59 15.07 -5.02
C THR A 133 1.19 15.42 -5.48
N VAL A 134 0.33 15.86 -4.56
CA VAL A 134 -1.04 16.27 -4.91
C VAL A 134 -1.02 17.47 -5.84
N ALA A 135 -0.12 18.44 -5.62
CA ALA A 135 0.06 19.57 -6.51
C ALA A 135 0.58 19.16 -7.90
N GLU A 136 1.45 18.15 -7.98
CA GLU A 136 2.04 17.74 -9.24
C GLU A 136 1.05 16.97 -10.12
N TYR A 137 0.37 15.98 -9.54
CA TYR A 137 -0.48 15.04 -10.28
C TYR A 137 -1.97 15.37 -10.24
N GLU A 138 -2.40 16.28 -9.36
CA GLU A 138 -3.81 16.68 -9.20
C GLU A 138 -4.74 15.46 -8.97
N SER A 139 -4.22 14.47 -8.24
CA SER A 139 -4.83 13.16 -8.03
C SER A 139 -4.51 12.63 -6.63
N GLU A 140 -5.37 11.77 -6.08
CA GLU A 140 -5.15 11.05 -4.80
C GLU A 140 -3.95 10.11 -4.86
N TYR A 141 -3.64 9.58 -6.05
CA TYR A 141 -2.48 8.72 -6.31
C TYR A 141 -1.57 9.37 -7.34
N GLY A 142 -0.26 9.21 -7.13
CA GLY A 142 0.72 9.40 -8.19
C GLY A 142 0.69 8.23 -9.20
N PRO A 143 1.51 8.29 -10.26
CA PRO A 143 1.67 7.16 -11.16
C PRO A 143 2.22 5.94 -10.42
N MET A 144 1.72 4.75 -10.75
CA MET A 144 2.29 3.51 -10.20
C MET A 144 3.76 3.39 -10.62
N LEU A 145 4.61 3.13 -9.63
CA LEU A 145 6.03 2.87 -9.82
C LEU A 145 6.29 1.37 -9.64
N PRO A 146 6.66 0.63 -10.68
CA PRO A 146 7.12 -0.75 -10.51
C PRO A 146 8.32 -0.79 -9.56
N MET A 147 8.31 -1.74 -8.63
CA MET A 147 9.32 -1.89 -7.58
C MET A 147 9.78 -3.34 -7.47
N ASP A 148 11.07 -3.56 -7.67
CA ASP A 148 11.71 -4.87 -7.64
C ASP A 148 12.87 -4.87 -6.66
N GLY A 149 12.85 -5.83 -5.71
CA GLY A 149 13.97 -6.04 -4.79
C GLY A 149 14.25 -4.88 -3.84
N GLY A 150 13.23 -4.09 -3.48
CA GLY A 150 13.36 -2.96 -2.56
C GLY A 150 13.70 -1.63 -3.21
N GLN A 151 13.69 -1.55 -4.54
CA GLN A 151 13.88 -0.30 -5.27
C GLN A 151 12.81 -0.12 -6.35
N CYS A 152 12.68 1.11 -6.84
CA CYS A 152 12.14 1.35 -8.16
C CYS A 152 12.77 0.43 -9.22
N THR A 153 11.97 -0.06 -10.15
CA THR A 153 12.46 -0.79 -11.31
C THR A 153 13.15 0.19 -12.26
N PRO A 154 14.43 -0.04 -12.64
CA PRO A 154 15.09 0.77 -13.65
C PRO A 154 14.38 0.68 -15.00
N ILE A 155 14.57 1.69 -15.85
CA ILE A 155 14.07 1.67 -17.22
C ILE A 155 14.67 0.46 -17.93
N ALA A 156 13.80 -0.33 -18.58
CA ALA A 156 14.15 -1.59 -19.21
C ALA A 156 15.41 -1.47 -20.10
N GLY A 157 16.38 -2.36 -19.89
CA GLY A 157 17.65 -2.35 -20.62
C GLY A 157 18.67 -1.30 -20.15
N THR A 158 18.41 -0.60 -19.05
CA THR A 158 19.30 0.45 -18.52
C THR A 158 19.49 0.35 -17.00
N SER A 159 20.40 1.16 -16.45
CA SER A 159 20.54 1.40 -15.01
C SER A 159 19.87 2.70 -14.55
N ALA A 160 19.20 3.42 -15.44
CA ALA A 160 18.57 4.70 -15.13
C ALA A 160 17.16 4.51 -14.55
N PHE A 161 16.74 5.42 -13.68
CA PHE A 161 15.38 5.44 -13.13
C PHE A 161 14.50 6.44 -13.90
N SER A 162 13.19 6.21 -13.90
CA SER A 162 12.24 7.17 -14.46
C SER A 162 12.25 8.49 -13.68
N LYS A 163 11.74 9.55 -14.29
CA LYS A 163 11.65 10.87 -13.65
C LYS A 163 10.83 10.80 -12.35
N GLU A 164 9.77 10.02 -12.35
CA GLU A 164 8.86 9.80 -11.22
C GLU A 164 9.54 9.04 -10.08
N CYS A 165 10.42 8.08 -10.38
CA CYS A 165 11.22 7.43 -9.35
C CYS A 165 12.29 8.37 -8.77
N VAL A 166 12.91 9.21 -9.61
CA VAL A 166 13.87 10.21 -9.14
C VAL A 166 13.18 11.28 -8.29
N SER A 167 11.93 11.66 -8.60
CA SER A 167 11.20 12.69 -7.87
C SER A 167 10.86 12.32 -6.43
N LEU A 168 10.91 11.03 -6.06
CA LEU A 168 10.73 10.57 -4.68
C LEU A 168 11.69 11.26 -3.68
N ASN A 169 12.90 11.59 -4.13
CA ASN A 169 13.86 12.40 -3.35
C ASN A 169 14.29 13.68 -4.08
N GLY A 170 13.96 13.82 -5.37
CA GLY A 170 14.42 14.89 -6.23
C GLY A 170 15.93 14.87 -6.48
N ASN A 171 16.38 15.77 -7.35
CA ASN A 171 17.79 16.10 -7.58
C ASN A 171 17.90 17.49 -8.23
N ALA A 172 19.06 17.83 -8.78
CA ALA A 172 19.30 19.11 -9.46
C ALA A 172 18.50 19.34 -10.76
N SER A 173 17.70 18.37 -11.22
CA SER A 173 16.89 18.46 -12.44
C SER A 173 15.45 17.98 -12.28
N VAL A 174 15.13 17.35 -11.15
CA VAL A 174 13.81 16.78 -10.85
C VAL A 174 13.37 17.27 -9.47
N PRO A 175 12.19 17.90 -9.33
CA PRO A 175 11.69 18.34 -8.03
C PRO A 175 11.56 17.18 -7.03
N ASN A 176 11.79 17.48 -5.76
CA ASN A 176 11.53 16.54 -4.68
C ASN A 176 10.04 16.58 -4.34
N LEU A 177 9.30 15.54 -4.73
CA LEU A 177 7.90 15.36 -4.36
C LEU A 177 7.76 14.63 -3.03
N GLY A 178 8.81 13.96 -2.55
CA GLY A 178 8.75 13.01 -1.45
C GLY A 178 8.18 11.65 -1.85
N PRO A 179 8.21 10.67 -0.94
CA PRO A 179 7.70 9.34 -1.19
C PRO A 179 6.18 9.37 -1.32
N PHE A 180 5.65 9.02 -2.48
CA PHE A 180 4.21 9.02 -2.73
C PHE A 180 3.67 7.64 -3.03
N ILE A 181 2.38 7.43 -2.73
CA ILE A 181 1.69 6.20 -3.10
C ILE A 181 1.24 6.29 -4.55
N GLY A 182 1.73 5.39 -5.38
CA GLY A 182 1.34 5.30 -6.79
C GLY A 182 0.18 4.33 -6.98
N GLY A 183 -0.62 4.53 -8.03
CA GLY A 183 -1.75 3.67 -8.37
C GLY A 183 -1.98 3.59 -9.87
N GLU A 184 -2.30 2.40 -10.39
CA GLU A 184 -2.66 2.19 -11.79
C GLU A 184 -3.65 1.03 -11.94
N SER A 185 -4.65 1.21 -12.82
CA SER A 185 -5.58 0.15 -13.17
C SER A 185 -4.90 -0.88 -14.07
N LYS A 186 -5.15 -2.16 -13.78
CA LYS A 186 -4.76 -3.32 -14.59
C LYS A 186 -5.99 -4.14 -15.01
N GLU A 187 -7.17 -3.53 -14.97
CA GLU A 187 -8.44 -4.19 -15.31
C GLU A 187 -8.51 -4.71 -16.74
N THR A 188 -7.74 -4.09 -17.65
CA THR A 188 -7.73 -4.40 -19.08
C THR A 188 -6.58 -5.29 -19.52
N ASP A 189 -5.84 -5.91 -18.59
CA ASP A 189 -4.78 -6.85 -18.96
C ASP A 189 -5.36 -8.02 -19.77
N ALA A 190 -4.90 -8.17 -21.01
CA ALA A 190 -5.45 -9.12 -21.96
C ALA A 190 -5.30 -10.58 -21.52
N ARG A 191 -4.32 -10.87 -20.65
CA ARG A 191 -4.04 -12.22 -20.14
C ARG A 191 -5.05 -12.65 -19.08
N ALA A 192 -5.46 -11.71 -18.23
CA ALA A 192 -6.37 -11.95 -17.12
C ALA A 192 -7.06 -10.64 -16.68
N PRO A 193 -8.14 -10.22 -17.37
CA PRO A 193 -8.88 -9.01 -17.02
C PRO A 193 -9.71 -9.27 -15.76
N TYR A 194 -9.18 -8.90 -14.60
CA TYR A 194 -9.93 -8.88 -13.36
C TYR A 194 -10.65 -7.53 -13.22
N PRO A 195 -11.96 -7.49 -12.93
CA PRO A 195 -12.62 -6.24 -12.58
C PRO A 195 -11.99 -5.67 -11.31
N HIS A 196 -11.88 -4.35 -11.17
CA HIS A 196 -11.31 -3.69 -9.98
C HIS A 196 -9.85 -4.07 -9.67
N CYS A 197 -9.13 -4.52 -10.71
CA CYS A 197 -7.71 -4.83 -10.65
C CYS A 197 -6.88 -3.55 -10.64
N TRP A 198 -6.22 -3.29 -9.50
CA TRP A 198 -5.37 -2.13 -9.32
C TRP A 198 -4.05 -2.54 -8.70
N TRP A 199 -2.97 -1.92 -9.16
CA TRP A 199 -1.65 -2.08 -8.61
C TRP A 199 -1.19 -0.77 -7.99
N TYR A 200 -0.43 -0.88 -6.90
CA TYR A 200 0.02 0.26 -6.13
C TYR A 200 1.52 0.16 -5.83
N SER A 201 2.15 1.29 -5.53
CA SER A 201 3.55 1.37 -5.18
C SER A 201 3.77 2.13 -3.88
N PHE A 202 4.56 1.54 -2.98
CA PHE A 202 4.82 2.04 -1.64
C PHE A 202 6.32 2.26 -1.46
N PRO A 203 6.87 3.41 -1.91
CA PRO A 203 8.29 3.73 -1.76
C PRO A 203 8.61 4.05 -0.31
N ASN A 204 9.62 3.41 0.26
CA ASN A 204 10.20 3.79 1.54
C ASN A 204 11.56 4.49 1.34
N ASN A 205 12.25 4.82 2.44
CA ASN A 205 13.60 5.38 2.43
C ASN A 205 14.54 4.61 1.48
N CYS A 206 15.46 5.34 0.87
CA CYS A 206 16.43 4.84 -0.08
C CYS A 206 15.77 4.05 -1.26
N PRO A 207 14.74 4.59 -1.93
CA PRO A 207 13.92 3.84 -2.89
C PRO A 207 14.62 3.51 -4.22
N LEU A 208 15.86 3.99 -4.41
CA LEU A 208 16.66 3.73 -5.61
C LEU A 208 17.78 2.69 -5.37
N GLN A 209 17.80 2.03 -4.20
CA GLN A 209 18.73 0.96 -3.88
C GLN A 209 18.00 -0.32 -3.54
N LYS A 210 18.51 -1.46 -4.03
CA LYS A 210 18.03 -2.78 -3.61
C LYS A 210 18.18 -2.95 -2.11
N TRP A 211 17.35 -3.80 -1.50
CA TRP A 211 17.38 -4.07 -0.05
C TRP A 211 18.79 -4.31 0.51
N ALA A 212 19.60 -5.13 -0.18
CA ALA A 212 20.97 -5.45 0.23
C ALA A 212 21.90 -4.23 0.32
N ASN A 213 21.57 -3.12 -0.36
CA ASN A 213 22.37 -1.91 -0.45
C ASN A 213 21.73 -0.70 0.27
N LYS A 214 20.61 -0.89 0.97
CA LYS A 214 19.95 0.18 1.73
C LYS A 214 20.64 0.39 3.08
N THR A 215 21.76 1.11 3.07
CA THR A 215 22.47 1.52 4.29
C THR A 215 21.67 2.54 5.10
N GLU A 216 21.95 2.66 6.40
CA GLU A 216 21.32 3.70 7.24
C GLU A 216 21.64 5.11 6.70
N ASP A 217 22.88 5.39 6.27
CA ASP A 217 23.23 6.66 5.60
C ASP A 217 22.34 6.96 4.38
N CYS A 218 22.02 5.94 3.56
CA CYS A 218 21.12 6.12 2.43
C CYS A 218 19.68 6.37 2.88
N ARG A 219 19.27 5.73 3.98
CA ARG A 219 17.92 5.90 4.52
C ARG A 219 17.76 7.31 5.10
N ASP A 220 18.72 7.76 5.90
CA ASP A 220 18.76 9.06 6.56
C ASP A 220 18.85 10.23 5.57
N SER A 221 19.44 10.00 4.40
CA SER A 221 19.51 11.00 3.32
C SER A 221 18.26 11.08 2.44
N SER A 222 17.22 10.28 2.73
CA SER A 222 15.97 10.23 1.97
C SER A 222 14.77 10.46 2.88
N ARG A 223 13.69 11.01 2.31
CA ARG A 223 12.44 11.15 3.07
C ARG A 223 11.85 9.79 3.37
N GLN A 224 11.26 9.65 4.55
CA GLN A 224 10.63 8.42 5.01
C GLN A 224 9.27 8.23 4.35
N GLY A 225 9.03 7.02 3.85
CA GLY A 225 7.72 6.63 3.32
C GLY A 225 6.91 5.92 4.39
N LEU A 226 7.44 4.78 4.86
CA LEU A 226 6.84 4.00 5.93
C LEU A 226 7.10 4.67 7.28
N CYS A 227 6.03 5.10 7.94
CA CYS A 227 6.07 5.65 9.29
C CYS A 227 6.61 4.65 10.30
N ASP A 228 7.16 5.18 11.39
CA ASP A 228 7.49 4.40 12.57
C ASP A 228 6.26 3.66 13.13
N MET A 229 6.50 2.61 13.91
CA MET A 229 5.42 1.86 14.55
C MET A 229 4.45 2.78 15.29
N ASP A 230 3.16 2.45 15.21
CA ASP A 230 2.06 3.18 15.82
C ASP A 230 1.93 4.66 15.43
N THR A 231 2.54 5.10 14.33
CA THR A 231 2.48 6.51 13.87
C THR A 231 1.55 6.68 12.68
N LEU A 232 0.61 7.63 12.77
CA LEU A 232 -0.31 7.96 11.69
C LEU A 232 0.43 8.80 10.64
N PRO A 233 0.38 8.45 9.34
CA PRO A 233 1.01 9.24 8.30
C PRO A 233 0.38 10.61 8.21
N ASP A 234 1.21 11.61 7.93
CA ASP A 234 0.81 13.01 7.82
C ASP A 234 1.15 13.61 6.44
N GLY A 235 1.84 12.87 5.57
CA GLY A 235 2.28 13.36 4.28
C GLY A 235 3.55 14.24 4.35
N ILE A 236 4.11 14.46 5.54
CA ILE A 236 5.34 15.25 5.76
C ILE A 236 6.46 14.34 6.23
N SER A 237 6.28 13.82 7.44
CA SER A 237 7.22 13.02 8.19
C SER A 237 7.33 11.64 7.55
N CYS A 238 6.16 11.10 7.16
CA CYS A 238 6.02 9.84 6.48
C CYS A 238 4.66 9.79 5.74
N THR A 239 4.54 8.88 4.78
CA THR A 239 3.38 8.85 3.86
C THR A 239 2.50 7.63 4.00
N TYR A 240 2.93 6.56 4.67
CA TYR A 240 2.06 5.43 4.96
C TYR A 240 2.44 4.67 6.21
N ASN A 241 1.46 3.99 6.79
CA ASN A 241 1.65 2.94 7.79
C ASN A 241 0.66 1.81 7.51
N TYR A 242 0.88 0.65 8.10
CA TYR A 242 0.03 -0.51 7.86
C TYR A 242 -0.01 -1.45 9.05
N ARG A 243 -0.98 -2.37 9.00
CA ARG A 243 -0.88 -3.65 9.69
C ARG A 243 -1.25 -4.77 8.73
N VAL A 244 -0.63 -5.92 8.93
CA VAL A 244 -1.05 -7.15 8.27
C VAL A 244 -2.30 -7.67 8.98
N LEU A 245 -3.36 -7.89 8.22
CA LEU A 245 -4.62 -8.47 8.69
C LEU A 245 -4.52 -9.99 8.78
N GLY A 246 -3.72 -10.59 7.89
CA GLY A 246 -3.59 -12.02 7.77
C GLY A 246 -3.11 -12.44 6.39
N TYR A 247 -3.14 -13.73 6.11
CA TYR A 247 -2.71 -14.31 4.85
C TYR A 247 -3.46 -15.61 4.53
N VAL A 248 -3.55 -15.90 3.24
CA VAL A 248 -4.06 -17.17 2.69
C VAL A 248 -2.92 -17.87 1.94
N PRO A 249 -2.57 -19.11 2.28
CA PRO A 249 -1.76 -19.95 1.40
C PRO A 249 -2.49 -20.15 0.07
N ILE A 250 -1.81 -19.91 -1.06
CA ILE A 250 -2.40 -20.00 -2.40
C ILE A 250 -2.98 -21.42 -2.63
N ASP A 251 -2.30 -22.44 -2.13
CA ASP A 251 -2.73 -23.84 -2.28
C ASP A 251 -4.00 -24.18 -1.48
N ASP A 252 -4.38 -23.36 -0.49
CA ASP A 252 -5.66 -23.50 0.23
C ASP A 252 -6.84 -22.91 -0.56
N VAL A 253 -6.56 -22.08 -1.56
CA VAL A 253 -7.58 -21.56 -2.50
C VAL A 253 -7.95 -22.63 -3.51
N PHE A 254 -6.93 -23.35 -4.00
CA PHE A 254 -7.05 -24.46 -4.94
C PHE A 254 -5.86 -25.42 -4.78
N CYS A 255 -6.12 -26.73 -4.76
CA CYS A 255 -5.08 -27.74 -4.70
C CYS A 255 -5.36 -28.79 -5.79
N GLU A 256 -4.64 -28.71 -6.90
CA GLU A 256 -4.65 -29.72 -7.96
C GLU A 256 -3.19 -30.14 -8.22
N ALA A 257 -2.88 -31.41 -7.99
CA ALA A 257 -1.52 -31.93 -8.18
C ALA A 257 -1.28 -32.31 -9.65
N GLY A 258 -0.17 -31.82 -10.21
CA GLY A 258 0.33 -32.18 -11.53
C GLY A 258 -0.25 -31.39 -12.70
N GLY A 259 0.49 -31.35 -13.81
CA GLY A 259 0.11 -30.61 -15.01
C GLY A 259 0.53 -29.14 -15.00
N VAL A 260 0.04 -28.40 -15.99
CA VAL A 260 0.32 -26.96 -16.17
C VAL A 260 -0.70 -26.16 -15.35
N GLU A 261 -0.25 -25.42 -14.34
CA GLU A 261 -1.14 -24.59 -13.51
C GLU A 261 -1.87 -23.54 -14.36
N PHE A 262 -1.11 -22.80 -15.18
CA PHE A 262 -1.67 -21.85 -16.15
C PHE A 262 -0.72 -21.60 -17.34
N GLN A 263 -1.29 -21.54 -18.54
CA GLN A 263 -0.58 -21.19 -19.76
C GLN A 263 -1.47 -20.38 -20.71
N ALA A 264 -1.02 -19.16 -21.02
CA ALA A 264 -1.61 -18.30 -22.04
C ALA A 264 -0.51 -17.51 -22.76
N SER A 265 -0.77 -17.06 -24.00
CA SER A 265 0.12 -16.10 -24.67
C SER A 265 0.09 -14.73 -23.99
N GLU A 266 1.03 -13.83 -24.33
CA GLU A 266 1.00 -12.44 -23.85
C GLU A 266 -0.24 -11.68 -24.33
N ALA A 267 -0.79 -12.06 -25.49
CA ALA A 267 -2.08 -11.56 -25.99
C ALA A 267 -3.30 -12.19 -25.29
N GLY A 268 -3.08 -13.07 -24.31
CA GLY A 268 -4.13 -13.72 -23.52
C GLY A 268 -4.78 -14.94 -24.15
N VAL A 269 -4.21 -15.49 -25.23
CA VAL A 269 -4.73 -16.72 -25.85
C VAL A 269 -4.45 -17.89 -24.91
N TRP A 270 -5.52 -18.41 -24.29
CA TRP A 270 -5.47 -19.54 -23.36
C TRP A 270 -5.10 -20.84 -24.07
N ASN A 271 -4.24 -21.66 -23.43
CA ASN A 271 -3.82 -22.97 -23.93
C ASN A 271 -4.20 -24.08 -22.93
N ALA A 272 -3.67 -24.02 -21.71
CA ALA A 272 -3.87 -25.03 -20.69
C ALA A 272 -3.95 -24.41 -19.30
N SER A 273 -4.70 -25.05 -18.41
CA SER A 273 -4.72 -24.72 -16.98
C SER A 273 -5.43 -25.79 -16.16
N ILE A 274 -5.17 -25.77 -14.85
CA ILE A 274 -6.03 -26.43 -13.86
C ILE A 274 -7.44 -25.82 -13.86
N THR A 275 -8.41 -26.52 -13.26
CA THR A 275 -9.82 -26.09 -13.32
C THR A 275 -10.03 -24.68 -12.77
N PHE A 276 -9.31 -24.34 -11.70
CA PHE A 276 -9.38 -23.03 -11.07
C PHE A 276 -9.11 -21.88 -12.05
N TRP A 277 -8.14 -22.00 -12.99
CA TRP A 277 -7.73 -20.92 -13.90
C TRP A 277 -8.37 -20.96 -15.31
N LYS A 278 -9.42 -21.78 -15.53
CA LYS A 278 -10.12 -21.87 -16.84
C LYS A 278 -10.83 -20.58 -17.27
N ASN A 279 -10.84 -20.27 -18.56
CA ASN A 279 -11.43 -19.04 -19.12
C ASN A 279 -10.79 -17.76 -18.54
N PRO A 280 -9.47 -17.57 -18.71
CA PRO A 280 -8.75 -16.47 -18.08
C PRO A 280 -9.18 -15.08 -18.56
N GLN A 281 -9.70 -14.98 -19.79
CA GLN A 281 -10.21 -13.73 -20.36
C GLN A 281 -11.65 -13.40 -19.96
N ASN A 282 -12.32 -14.29 -19.22
CA ASN A 282 -13.69 -14.07 -18.76
C ASN A 282 -13.68 -13.33 -17.42
N THR A 283 -14.10 -12.06 -17.43
CA THR A 283 -14.14 -11.18 -16.24
C THR A 283 -15.02 -11.73 -15.12
N THR A 284 -16.10 -12.46 -15.45
CA THR A 284 -16.96 -13.10 -14.45
C THR A 284 -16.26 -14.28 -13.78
N ALA A 285 -15.52 -15.08 -14.55
CA ALA A 285 -14.70 -16.16 -14.00
C ALA A 285 -13.59 -15.61 -13.08
N ASN A 286 -12.96 -14.50 -13.48
CA ASN A 286 -11.96 -13.81 -12.67
C ASN A 286 -12.56 -13.24 -11.37
N ALA A 287 -13.72 -12.59 -11.43
CA ALA A 287 -14.43 -12.15 -10.24
C ALA A 287 -14.75 -13.32 -9.28
N ALA A 288 -15.19 -14.46 -9.81
CA ALA A 288 -15.46 -15.66 -9.01
C ALA A 288 -14.20 -16.21 -8.30
N ARG A 289 -13.00 -16.06 -8.89
CA ARG A 289 -11.73 -16.43 -8.23
C ARG A 289 -11.42 -15.51 -7.05
N THR A 290 -11.64 -14.21 -7.21
CA THR A 290 -11.50 -13.24 -6.12
C THR A 290 -12.44 -13.59 -4.97
N GLU A 291 -13.72 -13.83 -5.26
CA GLU A 291 -14.69 -14.25 -4.24
C GLU A 291 -14.28 -15.57 -3.56
N LYS A 292 -13.72 -16.52 -4.31
CA LYS A 292 -13.19 -17.76 -3.74
C LYS A 292 -12.05 -17.49 -2.75
N LEU A 293 -11.06 -16.68 -3.12
CA LEU A 293 -9.94 -16.29 -2.24
C LEU A 293 -10.46 -15.61 -0.96
N LEU A 294 -11.38 -14.65 -1.10
CA LEU A 294 -11.98 -13.94 0.04
C LEU A 294 -12.78 -14.90 0.94
N SER A 295 -13.51 -15.84 0.36
CA SER A 295 -14.24 -16.87 1.13
C SER A 295 -13.30 -17.80 1.88
N THR A 296 -12.16 -18.18 1.29
CA THR A 296 -11.12 -18.97 1.96
C THR A 296 -10.54 -18.18 3.13
N TYR A 297 -10.20 -16.91 2.94
CA TYR A 297 -9.73 -16.04 4.02
C TYR A 297 -10.76 -15.93 5.16
N ALA A 298 -12.02 -15.65 4.84
CA ALA A 298 -13.09 -15.54 5.83
C ALA A 298 -13.31 -16.86 6.59
N ASN A 299 -13.16 -18.02 5.93
CA ASN A 299 -13.25 -19.32 6.58
C ASN A 299 -12.08 -19.56 7.53
N LEU A 300 -10.85 -19.25 7.11
CA LEU A 300 -9.66 -19.37 7.96
C LEU A 300 -9.79 -18.56 9.26
N LEU A 301 -10.38 -17.35 9.18
CA LEU A 301 -10.68 -16.52 10.35
C LEU A 301 -11.76 -17.14 11.24
N LYS A 302 -12.80 -17.77 10.68
CA LYS A 302 -13.88 -18.40 11.45
C LYS A 302 -13.46 -19.70 12.14
N THR A 303 -12.58 -20.48 11.52
CA THR A 303 -12.18 -21.80 12.01
C THR A 303 -11.03 -21.73 13.01
N ASN A 304 -10.48 -20.55 13.30
CA ASN A 304 -9.27 -20.34 14.11
C ASN A 304 -8.07 -21.22 13.70
N THR A 305 -8.10 -21.78 12.48
CA THR A 305 -6.95 -22.46 11.88
C THR A 305 -5.93 -21.44 11.38
N SER A 306 -6.35 -20.18 11.27
CA SER A 306 -5.47 -19.03 11.14
C SER A 306 -5.19 -18.44 12.53
N SER A 307 -3.90 -18.23 12.83
CA SER A 307 -3.45 -17.56 14.06
C SER A 307 -3.73 -16.05 14.07
N GLN A 308 -4.52 -15.52 13.12
CA GLN A 308 -4.28 -14.17 12.63
C GLN A 308 -5.14 -13.05 13.22
N ILE A 309 -6.33 -13.30 13.78
CA ILE A 309 -7.13 -12.28 14.48
C ILE A 309 -8.05 -12.98 15.50
N GLU A 310 -8.23 -12.43 16.71
CA GLU A 310 -9.27 -12.90 17.65
C GLU A 310 -10.65 -12.60 17.06
N SER A 311 -11.55 -13.60 17.03
CA SER A 311 -12.85 -13.54 16.34
C SER A 311 -13.78 -12.39 16.75
N ALA A 312 -13.51 -11.74 17.90
CA ALA A 312 -14.28 -10.62 18.43
C ALA A 312 -14.28 -9.37 17.52
N ASP A 313 -13.25 -9.16 16.69
CA ASP A 313 -13.18 -7.99 15.78
C ASP A 313 -14.18 -8.08 14.60
N CYS A 314 -14.81 -9.25 14.39
CA CYS A 314 -15.82 -9.50 13.37
C CYS A 314 -17.23 -9.75 13.93
N ASP A 315 -17.41 -9.74 15.26
CA ASP A 315 -18.64 -10.10 15.96
C ASP A 315 -19.55 -8.87 16.17
N SER A 316 -20.12 -8.35 15.08
CA SER A 316 -21.21 -7.36 15.14
C SER A 316 -22.47 -7.95 14.51
N GLU A 317 -23.65 -7.54 14.99
CA GLU A 317 -24.98 -8.05 14.58
C GLU A 317 -25.23 -8.05 13.06
N PHE A 318 -24.45 -7.30 12.28
CA PHE A 318 -24.55 -7.19 10.82
C PHE A 318 -23.28 -7.61 10.06
N GLY A 319 -22.24 -8.08 10.75
CA GLY A 319 -20.93 -8.37 10.16
C GLY A 319 -20.25 -7.16 9.50
N CYS A 320 -19.09 -7.38 8.88
CA CYS A 320 -18.42 -6.35 8.08
C CYS A 320 -19.02 -6.28 6.66
N LYS A 321 -19.80 -5.24 6.35
CA LYS A 321 -20.13 -4.84 4.98
C LYS A 321 -19.25 -3.66 4.53
N ARG A 322 -18.42 -3.88 3.51
CA ARG A 322 -17.66 -2.84 2.78
C ARG A 322 -17.64 -3.21 1.30
N GLN A 323 -18.07 -2.30 0.43
CA GLN A 323 -18.00 -2.49 -1.02
C GLN A 323 -16.62 -2.05 -1.52
N HIS A 324 -15.94 -2.99 -2.19
CA HIS A 324 -14.62 -2.87 -2.85
C HIS A 324 -13.44 -2.56 -1.90
N TYR A 325 -12.42 -3.44 -1.87
CA TYR A 325 -11.34 -3.39 -0.87
C TYR A 325 -10.32 -2.26 -1.11
N GLY A 326 -10.10 -1.88 -2.37
CA GLY A 326 -9.12 -0.85 -2.75
C GLY A 326 -9.51 0.60 -2.43
N GLN A 327 -10.77 0.86 -2.04
CA GLN A 327 -11.29 2.18 -1.61
C GLN A 327 -10.83 3.37 -2.46
N MET A 328 -10.85 3.22 -3.78
CA MET A 328 -10.41 4.29 -4.68
C MET A 328 -11.42 5.41 -4.77
N CYS A 329 -10.97 6.66 -4.60
CA CYS A 329 -11.81 7.81 -4.83
C CYS A 329 -12.19 7.89 -6.33
N THR A 330 -13.48 7.79 -6.61
CA THR A 330 -14.03 8.00 -7.97
C THR A 330 -14.79 9.30 -7.99
N LEU A 331 -14.48 10.18 -8.93
CA LEU A 331 -15.18 11.46 -9.09
C LEU A 331 -16.66 11.21 -9.41
N CYS A 332 -17.52 11.72 -8.54
CA CYS A 332 -18.96 11.70 -8.78
C CYS A 332 -19.35 12.78 -9.80
N SER A 333 -20.00 12.36 -10.88
CA SER A 333 -20.54 13.27 -11.91
C SER A 333 -21.95 13.76 -11.61
N SER A 334 -22.61 13.22 -10.58
CA SER A 334 -23.96 13.61 -10.13
C SER A 334 -24.17 13.23 -8.65
N THR A 335 -25.26 13.71 -8.05
CA THR A 335 -25.68 13.33 -6.70
C THR A 335 -26.24 11.91 -6.71
N ALA A 336 -25.36 10.92 -6.53
CA ALA A 336 -25.69 9.50 -6.44
C ALA A 336 -25.46 8.95 -5.02
N THR A 337 -26.01 7.76 -4.75
CA THR A 337 -25.79 7.06 -3.46
C THR A 337 -24.29 6.77 -3.29
N GLY A 338 -23.71 7.22 -2.17
CA GLY A 338 -22.27 7.09 -1.88
C GLY A 338 -21.43 8.32 -2.26
N CYS A 339 -21.97 9.26 -3.02
CA CYS A 339 -21.31 10.54 -3.33
C CYS A 339 -21.57 11.54 -2.21
N VAL A 340 -20.53 11.90 -1.46
CA VAL A 340 -20.60 12.89 -0.37
C VAL A 340 -19.98 14.20 -0.86
N PRO A 341 -20.74 15.32 -0.95
CA PRO A 341 -20.16 16.60 -1.32
C PRO A 341 -19.21 17.11 -0.23
N PRO A 342 -18.20 17.93 -0.58
CA PRO A 342 -17.39 18.59 0.43
C PRO A 342 -18.28 19.45 1.35
N PRO A 343 -17.87 19.70 2.61
CA PRO A 343 -18.58 20.61 3.50
C PRO A 343 -18.81 21.98 2.85
N GLU A 344 -19.96 22.63 3.11
CA GLU A 344 -20.37 23.88 2.42
C GLU A 344 -19.34 25.03 2.47
N ASN A 345 -18.42 25.02 3.44
CA ASN A 345 -17.37 26.02 3.63
C ASN A 345 -15.95 25.49 3.38
N PHE A 346 -15.82 24.33 2.73
CA PHE A 346 -14.52 23.74 2.42
C PHE A 346 -14.05 24.19 1.03
N THR A 347 -12.95 24.93 1.00
CA THR A 347 -12.23 25.27 -0.22
C THR A 347 -10.94 24.47 -0.24
N PHE A 348 -10.73 23.68 -1.29
CA PHE A 348 -9.43 23.04 -1.49
C PHE A 348 -8.35 24.12 -1.64
N PRO A 349 -7.26 24.05 -0.85
CA PRO A 349 -6.18 25.02 -1.00
C PRO A 349 -5.48 24.84 -2.34
N THR A 350 -5.03 25.96 -2.92
CA THR A 350 -4.11 25.90 -4.05
C THR A 350 -2.73 25.50 -3.54
N LEU A 351 -2.33 24.27 -3.83
CA LEU A 351 -1.01 23.75 -3.47
C LEU A 351 0.04 24.21 -4.48
N GLN A 352 1.23 24.57 -4.00
CA GLN A 352 2.34 24.94 -4.87
C GLN A 352 3.08 23.69 -5.35
N LYS A 353 3.32 23.60 -6.65
CA LYS A 353 4.18 22.56 -7.22
C LYS A 353 5.60 22.70 -6.69
N ALA A 354 6.24 21.57 -6.40
CA ALA A 354 7.64 21.54 -5.99
C ALA A 354 8.54 22.09 -7.11
N ALA A 355 9.52 22.90 -6.73
CA ALA A 355 10.56 23.38 -7.63
C ALA A 355 11.82 22.51 -7.51
N VAL A 356 12.62 22.48 -8.57
CA VAL A 356 13.96 21.89 -8.52
C VAL A 356 14.84 22.73 -7.60
N LEU A 357 15.68 22.09 -6.79
CA LEU A 357 16.65 22.81 -5.96
C LEU A 357 17.59 23.61 -6.88
N SER A 358 17.57 24.94 -6.79
CA SER A 358 18.52 25.79 -7.48
C SER A 358 19.89 25.69 -6.80
N ALA A 359 20.95 25.64 -7.60
CA ALA A 359 22.34 25.53 -7.13
C ALA A 359 22.82 26.72 -6.26
N ASP A 360 21.99 27.76 -6.09
CA ASP A 360 22.31 28.97 -5.32
C ASP A 360 21.94 28.89 -3.82
N ALA A 361 21.37 27.77 -3.35
CA ALA A 361 20.95 27.63 -1.94
C ALA A 361 22.10 27.25 -0.96
N THR A 362 23.37 27.37 -1.36
CA THR A 362 24.54 27.17 -0.48
C THR A 362 25.21 28.45 0.02
N THR A 363 24.61 29.62 -0.17
CA THR A 363 25.09 30.87 0.46
C THR A 363 23.98 31.63 1.16
N GLY A 364 23.92 31.50 2.49
CA GLY A 364 23.28 32.49 3.37
C GLY A 364 22.18 31.98 4.29
N SER A 365 22.56 31.30 5.38
CA SER A 365 21.82 31.41 6.65
C SER A 365 22.76 31.16 7.82
N THR A 366 23.60 32.14 8.09
CA THR A 366 24.13 32.38 9.44
C THR A 366 22.94 32.87 10.28
N ALA A 367 22.21 31.95 10.91
CA ALA A 367 21.29 32.30 11.96
C ALA A 367 22.09 32.60 13.23
N SER A 368 22.19 33.88 13.55
CA SER A 368 22.75 34.44 14.78
C SER A 368 22.15 33.79 16.02
N SER A 369 22.97 33.08 16.80
CA SER A 369 22.70 32.80 18.21
C SER A 369 23.80 33.46 19.05
N SER A 370 23.63 34.77 19.29
CA SER A 370 24.39 35.51 20.29
C SER A 370 23.64 35.49 21.61
N ILE A 371 23.98 34.55 22.50
CA ILE A 371 23.91 34.76 23.95
C ILE A 371 25.26 34.35 24.53
N LEU A 372 26.06 35.37 24.87
CA LEU A 372 27.21 35.25 25.76
C LEU A 372 26.73 34.94 27.18
N ALA A 373 27.30 33.91 27.81
CA ALA A 373 27.63 33.93 29.24
C ALA A 373 28.79 32.96 29.52
N ALA A 374 29.99 33.55 29.53
CA ALA A 374 31.19 33.25 30.33
C ALA A 374 31.40 31.84 30.92
N GLY A 375 32.43 31.15 30.42
CA GLY A 375 33.69 30.97 31.15
C GLY A 375 33.81 29.80 32.14
N ALA A 376 34.48 28.72 31.72
CA ALA A 376 35.47 28.00 32.53
C ALA A 376 36.39 27.16 31.62
N ALA A 377 37.65 27.05 32.04
CA ALA A 377 38.81 26.79 31.20
C ALA A 377 39.13 25.30 30.92
N LEU A 378 39.79 25.11 29.77
CA LEU A 378 40.86 24.14 29.45
C LEU A 378 41.30 23.20 30.57
N VAL A 379 41.23 21.88 30.32
CA VAL A 379 42.38 20.96 30.43
C VAL A 379 42.26 19.87 29.36
N SER A 380 43.29 19.79 28.51
CA SER A 380 43.53 18.74 27.53
C SER A 380 44.22 17.57 28.22
N PHE A 381 43.76 16.33 28.02
CA PHE A 381 44.57 15.14 28.25
C PHE A 381 44.36 14.15 27.09
N ALA A 382 45.36 14.12 26.21
CA ALA A 382 45.63 12.99 25.36
C ALA A 382 46.13 11.83 26.23
N PHE A 383 45.58 10.63 26.04
CA PHE A 383 46.27 9.40 26.38
C PHE A 383 45.90 8.30 25.38
N SER A 384 46.81 8.07 24.44
CA SER A 384 46.88 6.84 23.65
C SER A 384 47.47 5.75 24.53
N VAL A 385 46.79 4.61 24.67
CA VAL A 385 47.42 3.33 25.02
C VAL A 385 46.69 2.20 24.30
N LEU A 386 47.44 1.52 23.42
CA LEU A 386 47.18 0.15 22.95
C LEU A 386 47.00 -0.80 24.14
N LEU A 387 46.15 -1.82 24.01
CA LEU A 387 46.57 -3.24 24.04
C LEU A 387 45.36 -4.20 24.11
N ALA A 388 45.54 -5.30 23.38
CA ALA A 388 44.81 -6.58 23.35
C ALA A 388 43.48 -6.63 22.59
#